data_AF-A0A1Z9LZT2-F1
#
_entry.id   AF-A0A1Z9LZT2-F1
#
_cell.length_a   1.000
_cell.length_b   1.000
_cell.length_c   1.000
_cell.angle_alpha   90.00
_cell.angle_beta   90.00
_cell.angle_gamma   90.00
#
_symmetry.space_group_name_H-M   'P 1'
#
loop_
_entity.id
_entity.type
_entity.pdbx_description
1 polymer ?
#
loop_
_entity_poly.entity_id
_entity_poly.type
_entity_poly.pdbx_seq_one_letter_code
_entity_poly.pdbx_strand_id
1 'polypeptide(L)'
;MEQEQIKLEIEKCFIKAMSFCPKEPLYWRQHPIRVIQAVKSIIGIDLSGSNTRILNWLVSYCDELVQNEIQIPKKKQVAHLALEDLKTSLIEKDKDASIKFLSDILTYSDGRHILEFLLEISLMQRGESMLFVWSAIRMNLFLSSKFADRILLLCGHAILSCDFYSTSDAAIESHSYLGRSWRSFEEGCMLDEISRESLVRESSIQMNVNTFVNSCMPIEKVSLKKSNSKIWRHASNDRKWISSFINSDCELNPQNILLLDATRTLYKNNPKMDKSQLLLQLDRSMAEVAC
;
A
#
# COMPACT_ATOMS: atom_id res chain seq x y z
N MET A 1 -23.26 -11.11 -7.84
CA MET A 1 -22.08 -11.98 -7.65
C MET A 1 -21.97 -12.24 -6.17
N GLU A 2 -21.85 -13.50 -5.74
CA GLU A 2 -21.73 -13.83 -4.32
C GLU A 2 -20.38 -13.37 -3.76
N GLN A 3 -20.33 -12.99 -2.47
CA GLN A 3 -19.12 -12.49 -1.81
C GLN A 3 -17.93 -13.48 -1.91
N GLU A 4 -18.23 -14.78 -1.85
CA GLU A 4 -17.20 -15.82 -1.98
C GLU A 4 -16.58 -15.84 -3.38
N GLN A 5 -17.38 -15.62 -4.42
CA GLN A 5 -16.87 -15.52 -5.79
C GLN A 5 -15.96 -14.31 -5.96
N ILE A 6 -16.31 -13.16 -5.37
CA ILE A 6 -15.46 -11.95 -5.38
C ILE A 6 -14.12 -12.25 -4.70
N LYS A 7 -14.15 -12.90 -3.53
CA LYS A 7 -12.94 -13.27 -2.80
C LYS A 7 -12.05 -14.20 -3.62
N LEU A 8 -12.63 -15.20 -4.27
CA LEU A 8 -11.92 -16.16 -5.11
C LEU A 8 -11.25 -15.49 -6.32
N GLU A 9 -11.92 -14.53 -6.98
CA GLU A 9 -11.30 -13.78 -8.08
C GLU A 9 -10.16 -12.87 -7.61
N ILE A 10 -10.33 -12.18 -6.47
CA ILE A 10 -9.26 -11.38 -5.86
C ILE A 10 -8.06 -12.27 -5.52
N GLU A 11 -8.29 -13.47 -4.98
CA GLU A 11 -7.24 -14.43 -4.66
C GLU A 11 -6.49 -14.90 -5.92
N LYS A 12 -7.19 -15.23 -7.01
CA LYS A 12 -6.56 -15.60 -8.29
C LYS A 12 -5.66 -14.48 -8.83
N CYS A 13 -6.14 -13.24 -8.81
CA CYS A 13 -5.36 -12.08 -9.19
C CYS A 13 -4.14 -11.90 -8.29
N PHE A 14 -4.31 -12.09 -6.98
CA PHE A 14 -3.22 -12.03 -6.00
C PHE A 14 -2.14 -13.07 -6.28
N ILE A 15 -2.50 -14.30 -6.64
CA ILE A 15 -1.55 -15.35 -7.01
C ILE A 15 -0.71 -14.93 -8.22
N LYS A 16 -1.32 -14.36 -9.26
CA LYS A 16 -0.58 -13.84 -10.43
C LYS A 16 0.38 -12.73 -10.04
N ALA A 17 -0.08 -11.79 -9.20
CA ALA A 17 0.71 -10.67 -8.74
C ALA A 17 1.91 -11.05 -7.87
N MET A 18 1.88 -12.17 -7.16
CA MET A 18 3.04 -12.65 -6.37
C MET A 18 4.23 -13.07 -7.24
N SER A 19 4.00 -13.37 -8.52
CA SER A 19 5.06 -13.66 -9.49
C SER A 19 5.66 -12.41 -10.11
N PHE A 20 5.22 -11.22 -9.72
CA PHE A 20 5.79 -9.96 -10.18
C PHE A 20 6.81 -9.46 -9.16
N CYS A 21 8.08 -9.33 -9.56
CA CYS A 21 9.13 -8.73 -8.75
C CYS A 21 9.83 -7.65 -9.55
N PRO A 22 9.55 -6.36 -9.30
CA PRO A 22 10.24 -5.30 -10.01
C PRO A 22 11.70 -5.19 -9.58
N LYS A 23 12.55 -4.79 -10.52
CA LYS A 23 13.97 -4.46 -10.25
C LYS A 23 14.15 -3.00 -9.86
N GLU A 24 13.31 -2.10 -10.38
CA GLU A 24 13.44 -0.67 -10.13
C GLU A 24 12.51 -0.23 -8.98
N PRO A 25 12.96 0.71 -8.12
CA PRO A 25 12.23 1.06 -6.91
C PRO A 25 10.84 1.66 -7.17
N LEU A 26 10.71 2.44 -8.25
CA LEU A 26 9.47 3.16 -8.60
C LEU A 26 8.30 2.22 -8.91
N TYR A 27 8.56 1.02 -9.43
CA TYR A 27 7.50 0.06 -9.74
C TYR A 27 6.86 -0.55 -8.49
N TRP A 28 7.50 -0.48 -7.32
CA TRP A 28 6.88 -0.89 -6.06
C TRP A 28 5.66 -0.02 -5.71
N ARG A 29 5.63 1.24 -6.17
CA ARG A 29 4.48 2.13 -6.00
C ARG A 29 3.24 1.61 -6.71
N GLN A 30 3.37 1.06 -7.91
CA GLN A 30 2.21 0.55 -8.65
C GLN A 30 2.22 -0.98 -8.71
N HIS A 31 2.88 -1.62 -7.74
CA HIS A 31 2.97 -3.06 -7.71
C HIS A 31 1.56 -3.69 -7.73
N PRO A 32 1.32 -4.74 -8.53
CA PRO A 32 -0.02 -5.31 -8.71
C PRO A 32 -0.73 -5.71 -7.40
N ILE A 33 0.00 -6.24 -6.41
CA ILE A 33 -0.53 -6.46 -5.05
C ILE A 33 -1.19 -5.21 -4.45
N ARG A 34 -0.58 -4.01 -4.59
CA ARG A 34 -1.16 -2.77 -4.09
C ARG A 34 -2.49 -2.47 -4.78
N VAL A 35 -2.54 -2.65 -6.10
CA VAL A 35 -3.74 -2.42 -6.91
C VAL A 35 -4.85 -3.40 -6.52
N ILE A 36 -4.55 -4.69 -6.44
CA ILE A 36 -5.49 -5.75 -6.03
C ILE A 36 -6.07 -5.46 -4.64
N GLN A 37 -5.18 -5.07 -3.72
CA GLN A 37 -5.55 -4.75 -2.36
C GLN A 37 -6.47 -3.50 -2.33
N ALA A 38 -6.16 -2.46 -3.11
CA ALA A 38 -7.01 -1.27 -3.24
C ALA A 38 -8.39 -1.61 -3.84
N VAL A 39 -8.45 -2.43 -4.90
CA VAL A 39 -9.70 -2.93 -5.47
C VAL A 39 -10.52 -3.68 -4.41
N LYS A 40 -9.89 -4.56 -3.62
CA LYS A 40 -10.54 -5.29 -2.53
C LYS A 40 -11.15 -4.33 -1.49
N SER A 41 -10.40 -3.30 -1.08
CA SER A 41 -10.88 -2.29 -0.13
C SER A 41 -12.04 -1.47 -0.69
N ILE A 42 -11.99 -1.12 -1.98
CA ILE A 42 -13.04 -0.37 -2.69
C ILE A 42 -14.32 -1.20 -2.81
N ILE A 43 -14.23 -2.45 -3.23
CA ILE A 43 -15.39 -3.36 -3.31
C ILE A 43 -16.03 -3.53 -1.92
N GLY A 44 -15.21 -3.60 -0.87
CA GLY A 44 -15.67 -3.66 0.52
C GLY A 44 -16.47 -2.44 0.99
N ILE A 45 -16.48 -1.32 0.24
CA ILE A 45 -17.35 -0.16 0.54
C ILE A 45 -18.82 -0.51 0.32
N ASP A 46 -19.12 -1.25 -0.73
CA ASP A 46 -20.48 -1.58 -1.17
C ASP A 46 -20.54 -2.97 -1.82
N LEU A 47 -20.57 -4.01 -0.97
CA LEU A 47 -20.69 -5.40 -1.41
C LEU A 47 -22.04 -5.70 -2.09
N SER A 48 -23.06 -4.89 -1.84
CA SER A 48 -24.37 -4.97 -2.51
C SER A 48 -24.39 -4.29 -3.88
N GLY A 49 -23.42 -3.44 -4.17
CA GLY A 49 -23.32 -2.68 -5.41
C GLY A 49 -22.87 -3.53 -6.61
N SER A 50 -22.95 -2.94 -7.80
CA SER A 50 -22.34 -3.51 -8.99
C SER A 50 -20.82 -3.44 -8.86
N ASN A 51 -20.14 -4.57 -8.73
CA ASN A 51 -18.67 -4.63 -8.64
C ASN A 51 -18.05 -5.23 -9.92
N THR A 52 -18.88 -5.57 -10.91
CA THR A 52 -18.48 -6.29 -12.12
C THR A 52 -17.46 -5.51 -12.94
N ARG A 53 -17.62 -4.19 -13.08
CA ARG A 53 -16.72 -3.37 -13.92
C ARG A 53 -15.29 -3.37 -13.37
N ILE A 54 -15.12 -3.09 -12.08
CA ILE A 54 -13.80 -3.05 -11.43
C ILE A 54 -13.18 -4.45 -11.32
N LEU A 55 -13.98 -5.49 -11.10
CA LEU A 55 -13.49 -6.87 -11.08
C LEU A 55 -13.01 -7.33 -12.46
N ASN A 56 -13.80 -7.10 -13.52
CA ASN A 56 -13.40 -7.45 -14.87
C ASN A 56 -12.13 -6.72 -15.27
N TRP A 57 -12.04 -5.42 -14.96
CA TRP A 57 -10.82 -4.65 -15.17
C TRP A 57 -9.63 -5.24 -14.40
N LEU A 58 -9.82 -5.61 -13.12
CA LEU A 58 -8.75 -6.19 -12.31
C LEU A 58 -8.23 -7.51 -12.92
N VAL A 59 -9.15 -8.37 -13.38
CA VAL A 59 -8.80 -9.64 -14.05
C VAL A 59 -7.97 -9.36 -15.29
N SER A 60 -8.42 -8.47 -16.18
CA SER A 60 -7.66 -8.11 -17.39
C SER A 60 -6.29 -7.48 -17.05
N TYR A 61 -6.23 -6.58 -16.08
CA TYR A 61 -4.98 -5.99 -15.59
C TYR A 61 -3.99 -7.06 -15.09
N CYS A 62 -4.49 -8.09 -14.41
CA CYS A 62 -3.67 -9.19 -13.90
C CYS A 62 -3.28 -10.22 -14.96
N ASP A 63 -4.05 -10.36 -16.04
CA ASP A 63 -3.73 -11.22 -17.18
C ASP A 63 -2.56 -10.69 -18.02
N GLU A 64 -2.36 -9.37 -18.01
CA GLU A 64 -1.27 -8.69 -18.74
C GLU A 64 0.07 -8.71 -17.97
N LEU A 65 0.10 -9.22 -16.74
CA LEU A 65 1.31 -9.22 -15.91
C LEU A 65 2.38 -10.16 -16.47
N VAL A 66 3.56 -9.61 -16.75
CA VAL A 66 4.75 -10.39 -17.07
C VAL A 66 5.24 -11.09 -15.80
N GLN A 67 5.27 -12.42 -15.82
CA GLN A 67 5.73 -13.22 -14.71
C GLN A 67 7.26 -13.21 -14.64
N ASN A 68 7.80 -12.82 -13.48
CA ASN A 68 9.21 -12.89 -13.13
C ASN A 68 9.33 -13.72 -11.84
N GLU A 69 9.46 -15.04 -11.97
CA GLU A 69 9.48 -15.93 -10.81
C GLU A 69 10.58 -15.55 -9.81
N ILE A 70 10.17 -15.25 -8.58
CA ILE A 70 11.07 -15.21 -7.42
C ILE A 70 11.33 -16.66 -7.03
N GLN A 71 12.60 -17.05 -6.84
CA GLN A 71 12.89 -18.34 -6.22
C GLN A 71 12.69 -18.23 -4.71
N ILE A 72 11.82 -19.06 -4.11
CA ILE A 72 11.81 -19.22 -2.66
C ILE A 72 13.03 -20.06 -2.29
N PRO A 73 13.93 -19.55 -1.42
CA PRO A 73 15.03 -20.36 -0.91
C PRO A 73 14.48 -21.58 -0.15
N LYS A 74 15.19 -22.71 -0.24
CA LYS A 74 14.82 -23.90 0.55
C LYS A 74 14.96 -23.57 2.04
N LYS A 75 13.88 -23.80 2.80
CA LYS A 75 13.88 -23.66 4.26
C LYS A 75 14.99 -24.53 4.86
N LYS A 76 15.86 -23.93 5.67
CA LYS A 76 16.87 -24.64 6.47
C LYS A 76 16.60 -24.35 7.94
N GLN A 77 16.71 -25.39 8.75
CA GLN A 77 16.57 -25.28 10.20
C GLN A 77 17.88 -24.73 10.76
N VAL A 78 17.86 -23.50 11.29
CA VAL A 78 19.05 -22.82 11.82
C VAL A 78 18.85 -22.51 13.30
N ALA A 79 19.88 -22.75 14.11
CA ALA A 79 19.81 -22.72 15.58
C ALA A 79 19.87 -21.31 16.20
N HIS A 80 20.16 -20.28 15.41
CA HIS A 80 20.15 -18.89 15.86
C HIS A 80 19.55 -18.01 14.78
N LEU A 81 18.53 -17.26 15.18
CA LEU A 81 17.73 -16.39 14.35
C LEU A 81 17.59 -15.08 15.11
N ALA A 82 18.43 -14.09 14.79
CA ALA A 82 18.24 -12.76 15.32
C ALA A 82 17.53 -11.91 14.26
N LEU A 83 16.39 -11.33 14.61
CA LEU A 83 15.77 -10.25 13.85
C LEU A 83 16.76 -9.10 13.61
N GLU A 84 17.75 -8.95 14.49
CA GLU A 84 18.85 -7.99 14.35
C GLU A 84 19.80 -8.33 13.18
N ASP A 85 20.05 -9.61 12.89
CA ASP A 85 20.87 -9.99 11.73
C ASP A 85 20.14 -9.66 10.43
N LEU A 86 18.83 -9.95 10.38
CA LEU A 86 17.98 -9.53 9.26
C LEU A 86 17.98 -8.01 9.13
N LYS A 87 17.78 -7.27 10.23
CA LYS A 87 17.81 -5.80 10.23
C LYS A 87 19.11 -5.27 9.62
N THR A 88 20.23 -5.80 10.08
CA THR A 88 21.57 -5.39 9.66
C THR A 88 21.77 -5.64 8.17
N SER A 89 21.45 -6.85 7.69
CA SER A 89 21.56 -7.19 6.27
C SER A 89 20.66 -6.33 5.36
N LEU A 90 19.45 -5.97 5.82
CA LEU A 90 18.54 -5.09 5.07
C LEU A 90 19.09 -3.65 4.99
N ILE A 91 19.66 -3.14 6.09
CA ILE A 91 20.27 -1.80 6.15
C ILE A 91 21.52 -1.74 5.26
N GLU A 92 22.36 -2.77 5.33
CA GLU A 92 23.58 -2.89 4.52
C GLU A 92 23.32 -3.25 3.05
N LYS A 93 22.05 -3.51 2.71
CA LYS A 93 21.60 -3.98 1.39
C LYS A 93 22.27 -5.28 0.93
N ASP A 94 22.68 -6.13 1.87
CA ASP A 94 23.14 -7.48 1.56
C ASP A 94 21.92 -8.35 1.21
N LYS A 95 21.66 -8.44 -0.09
CA LYS A 95 20.53 -9.19 -0.64
C LYS A 95 20.59 -10.67 -0.28
N ASP A 96 21.75 -11.30 -0.40
CA ASP A 96 21.88 -12.74 -0.21
C ASP A 96 21.69 -13.10 1.26
N ALA A 97 22.28 -12.32 2.17
CA ALA A 97 22.06 -12.48 3.60
C ALA A 97 20.60 -12.19 3.99
N SER A 98 20.02 -11.10 3.49
CA SER A 98 18.62 -10.72 3.79
C SER A 98 17.64 -11.80 3.38
N ILE A 99 17.77 -12.34 2.17
CA ILE A 99 16.88 -13.39 1.65
C ILE A 99 17.08 -14.70 2.40
N LYS A 100 18.32 -15.04 2.79
CA LYS A 100 18.60 -16.18 3.64
C LYS A 100 17.92 -16.03 5.01
N PHE A 101 18.11 -14.90 5.70
CA PHE A 101 17.51 -14.66 7.01
C PHE A 101 15.98 -14.67 6.94
N LEU A 102 15.37 -14.04 5.93
CA LEU A 102 13.92 -14.11 5.72
C LEU A 102 13.43 -15.56 5.56
N SER A 103 14.13 -16.37 4.75
CA SER A 103 13.80 -17.78 4.57
C SER A 103 13.93 -18.59 5.87
N ASP A 104 14.91 -18.27 6.70
CA ASP A 104 15.13 -18.98 7.95
C ASP A 104 14.02 -18.63 8.97
N ILE A 105 13.64 -17.34 9.11
CA ILE A 105 12.59 -16.92 10.06
C ILE A 105 11.21 -17.50 9.69
N LEU A 106 10.93 -17.68 8.40
CA LEU A 106 9.72 -18.34 7.88
C LEU A 106 9.54 -19.80 8.31
N THR A 107 10.53 -20.39 8.97
CA THR A 107 10.45 -21.75 9.52
C THR A 107 9.88 -21.75 10.95
N TYR A 108 9.86 -20.61 11.65
CA TYR A 108 9.60 -20.54 13.10
C TYR A 108 8.49 -19.56 13.52
N SER A 109 7.89 -18.81 12.59
CA SER A 109 6.85 -17.82 12.89
C SER A 109 5.73 -17.86 11.85
N ASP A 110 4.51 -17.51 12.27
CA ASP A 110 3.33 -17.29 11.43
C ASP A 110 3.45 -16.06 10.48
N GLY A 111 4.59 -15.38 10.51
CA GLY A 111 4.97 -14.32 9.60
C GLY A 111 4.42 -12.94 9.96
N ARG A 112 3.40 -12.84 10.82
CA ARG A 112 2.75 -11.56 11.13
C ARG A 112 3.69 -10.58 11.83
N HIS A 113 4.36 -11.04 12.88
CA HIS A 113 5.32 -10.21 13.61
C HIS A 113 6.51 -9.79 12.74
N ILE A 114 6.92 -10.64 11.79
CA ILE A 114 7.97 -10.32 10.82
C ILE A 114 7.49 -9.25 9.85
N LEU A 115 6.24 -9.34 9.36
CA LEU A 115 5.69 -8.34 8.47
C LEU A 115 5.60 -6.96 9.14
N GLU A 116 5.20 -6.90 10.41
CA GLU A 116 5.21 -5.65 11.19
C GLU A 116 6.64 -5.13 11.39
N PHE A 117 7.62 -6.01 11.58
CA PHE A 117 9.02 -5.64 11.63
C PHE A 117 9.51 -5.09 10.27
N LEU A 118 9.13 -5.71 9.15
CA LEU A 118 9.46 -5.18 7.82
C LEU A 118 8.77 -3.84 7.55
N LEU A 119 7.55 -3.63 8.06
CA LEU A 119 6.88 -2.34 8.00
C LEU A 119 7.67 -1.27 8.76
N GLU A 120 8.13 -1.58 9.97
CA GLU A 120 9.00 -0.72 10.77
C GLU A 120 10.26 -0.30 9.98
N ILE A 121 10.94 -1.25 9.34
CA ILE A 121 12.13 -0.98 8.51
C ILE A 121 11.77 -0.14 7.27
N SER A 122 10.66 -0.45 6.60
CA SER A 122 10.24 0.29 5.40
C SER A 122 9.91 1.76 5.68
N LEU A 123 9.48 2.08 6.91
CA LEU A 123 9.25 3.46 7.36
C LEU A 123 10.56 4.23 7.59
N MET A 124 11.72 3.58 7.63
CA MET A 124 13.03 4.22 7.73
C MET A 124 13.62 4.58 6.35
N GLN A 125 12.88 4.34 5.26
CA GLN A 125 13.34 4.52 3.89
C GLN A 125 12.66 5.69 3.19
N ARG A 126 13.34 6.29 2.20
CA ARG A 126 12.67 7.12 1.19
C ARG A 126 12.05 6.21 0.15
N GLY A 127 10.79 6.45 -0.17
CA GLY A 127 10.13 5.84 -1.31
C GLY A 127 9.03 4.86 -0.94
N GLU A 128 8.90 3.84 -1.78
CA GLU A 128 7.63 3.16 -2.05
C GLU A 128 7.47 1.83 -1.31
N SER A 129 8.54 1.38 -0.62
CA SER A 129 8.56 0.09 0.09
C SER A 129 7.48 0.05 1.17
N MET A 130 7.29 1.15 1.92
CA MET A 130 6.23 1.23 2.95
C MET A 130 4.84 1.00 2.37
N LEU A 131 4.52 1.66 1.24
CA LEU A 131 3.21 1.53 0.61
C LEU A 131 2.95 0.09 0.13
N PHE A 132 4.00 -0.56 -0.39
CA PHE A 132 3.94 -1.97 -0.77
C PHE A 132 3.76 -2.88 0.45
N VAL A 133 4.62 -2.77 1.46
CA VAL A 133 4.62 -3.62 2.66
C VAL A 133 3.28 -3.52 3.38
N TRP A 134 2.72 -2.30 3.51
CA TRP A 134 1.41 -2.10 4.12
C TRP A 134 0.28 -2.80 3.34
N SER A 135 0.29 -2.68 2.01
CA SER A 135 -0.69 -3.38 1.16
C SER A 135 -0.54 -4.90 1.28
N ALA A 136 0.69 -5.38 1.38
CA ALA A 136 0.99 -6.80 1.52
C ALA A 136 0.50 -7.36 2.87
N ILE A 137 0.65 -6.61 3.97
CA ILE A 137 0.07 -6.94 5.28
C ILE A 137 -1.45 -7.04 5.19
N ARG A 138 -2.12 -6.06 4.58
CA ARG A 138 -3.59 -6.07 4.41
C ARG A 138 -4.06 -7.30 3.63
N MET A 139 -3.33 -7.71 2.59
CA MET A 139 -3.66 -8.92 1.83
C MET A 139 -3.35 -10.20 2.61
N ASN A 140 -2.26 -10.23 3.37
CA ASN A 140 -1.94 -11.37 4.23
C ASN A 140 -3.06 -11.65 5.23
N LEU A 141 -3.60 -10.61 5.87
CA LEU A 141 -4.75 -10.72 6.76
C LEU A 141 -6.02 -11.19 6.04
N PHE A 142 -6.30 -10.63 4.85
CA PHE A 142 -7.48 -10.99 4.07
C PHE A 142 -7.48 -12.46 3.61
N LEU A 143 -6.30 -13.00 3.29
CA LEU A 143 -6.11 -14.37 2.81
C LEU A 143 -5.68 -15.33 3.92
N SER A 144 -5.86 -14.95 5.19
CA SER A 144 -5.58 -15.78 6.36
C SER A 144 -4.17 -16.38 6.37
N SER A 145 -3.17 -15.56 6.01
CA SER A 145 -1.75 -15.93 5.95
C SER A 145 -1.38 -17.07 4.99
N LYS A 146 -2.27 -17.45 4.06
CA LYS A 146 -2.05 -18.55 3.10
C LYS A 146 -0.76 -18.42 2.29
N PHE A 147 -0.29 -17.20 2.06
CA PHE A 147 0.86 -16.89 1.21
C PHE A 147 1.96 -16.10 1.93
N ALA A 148 2.03 -16.18 3.27
CA ALA A 148 2.94 -15.37 4.10
C ALA A 148 4.41 -15.46 3.63
N ASP A 149 4.89 -16.66 3.28
CA ASP A 149 6.27 -16.89 2.79
C ASP A 149 6.62 -16.01 1.58
N ARG A 150 5.75 -15.99 0.58
CA ARG A 150 5.94 -15.22 -0.66
C ARG A 150 5.85 -13.73 -0.39
N ILE A 151 4.89 -13.33 0.43
CA ILE A 151 4.68 -11.93 0.82
C ILE A 151 5.92 -11.39 1.54
N LEU A 152 6.48 -12.15 2.48
CA LEU A 152 7.66 -11.74 3.24
C LEU A 152 8.89 -11.56 2.34
N LEU A 153 9.12 -12.46 1.39
CA LEU A 153 10.19 -12.31 0.41
C LEU A 153 10.02 -11.07 -0.47
N LEU A 154 8.81 -10.82 -0.97
CA LEU A 154 8.50 -9.61 -1.75
C LEU A 154 8.73 -8.33 -0.93
N CYS A 155 8.30 -8.31 0.33
CA CYS A 155 8.55 -7.18 1.23
C CYS A 155 10.06 -6.95 1.42
N GLY A 156 10.85 -8.01 1.58
CA GLY A 156 12.31 -7.93 1.62
C GLY A 156 12.90 -7.32 0.34
N HIS A 157 12.45 -7.77 -0.83
CA HIS A 157 12.87 -7.20 -2.11
C HIS A 157 12.49 -5.72 -2.26
N ALA A 158 11.29 -5.33 -1.82
CA ALA A 158 10.84 -3.95 -1.83
C ALA A 158 11.75 -3.06 -0.97
N ILE A 159 12.06 -3.50 0.25
CA ILE A 159 12.96 -2.80 1.17
C ILE A 159 14.37 -2.69 0.57
N LEU A 160 14.93 -3.78 0.06
CA LEU A 160 16.27 -3.77 -0.56
C LEU A 160 16.37 -2.86 -1.79
N SER A 161 15.24 -2.55 -2.43
CA SER A 161 15.19 -1.64 -3.58
C SER A 161 15.19 -0.16 -3.17
N CYS A 162 14.86 0.18 -1.93
CA CYS A 162 14.74 1.58 -1.48
C CYS A 162 15.98 2.04 -0.70
N ASP A 163 16.19 3.35 -0.67
CA ASP A 163 17.29 3.99 0.08
C ASP A 163 16.79 4.45 1.45
N PHE A 164 17.64 4.35 2.47
CA PHE A 164 17.37 4.93 3.79
C PHE A 164 17.56 6.46 3.75
N TYR A 165 16.68 7.22 4.40
CA TYR A 165 16.92 8.66 4.56
C TYR A 165 17.84 8.92 5.75
N SER A 166 18.59 10.02 5.68
CA SER A 166 19.15 10.64 6.88
C SER A 166 18.05 11.42 7.59
N THR A 167 17.91 11.23 8.90
CA THR A 167 17.04 12.07 9.73
C THR A 167 17.54 13.50 9.69
N SER A 168 16.67 14.45 9.34
CA SER A 168 16.94 15.87 9.57
C SER A 168 16.31 16.30 10.89
N ASP A 169 16.89 17.30 11.55
CA ASP A 169 16.35 17.93 12.76
C ASP A 169 15.08 18.78 12.48
N ALA A 170 14.31 18.43 11.45
CA ALA A 170 13.13 19.19 11.04
C ALA A 170 12.06 19.15 12.15
N ALA A 171 11.51 20.33 12.45
CA ALA A 171 10.46 20.49 13.43
C ALA A 171 9.22 19.67 13.06
N ILE A 172 8.56 19.13 14.09
CA ILE A 172 7.30 18.40 13.96
C ILE A 172 6.24 19.37 13.44
N GLU A 173 5.79 19.19 12.20
CA GLU A 173 4.72 20.00 11.62
C GLU A 173 3.48 19.18 11.25
N SER A 174 2.36 19.90 11.19
CA SER A 174 0.99 19.40 11.04
C SER A 174 0.82 18.25 10.01
N HIS A 175 0.10 17.21 10.45
CA HIS A 175 -0.30 16.00 9.70
C HIS A 175 -1.31 16.27 8.56
N SER A 176 -1.51 17.52 8.13
CA SER A 176 -2.41 17.79 7.00
C SER A 176 -1.77 17.35 5.68
N TYR A 177 -2.33 16.30 5.07
CA TYR A 177 -1.95 15.80 3.75
C TYR A 177 -2.69 16.50 2.61
N LEU A 178 -3.73 17.28 2.93
CA LEU A 178 -4.49 18.07 1.98
C LEU A 178 -3.64 19.24 1.46
N GLY A 179 -3.76 19.52 0.17
CA GLY A 179 -2.99 20.55 -0.53
C GLY A 179 -1.59 20.10 -0.97
N ARG A 180 -1.19 18.85 -0.72
CA ARG A 180 0.11 18.31 -1.17
C ARG A 180 0.04 17.69 -2.57
N SER A 181 1.18 17.33 -3.17
CA SER A 181 1.22 16.56 -4.42
C SER A 181 0.43 15.26 -4.30
N TRP A 182 -0.03 14.68 -5.41
CA TRP A 182 -0.76 13.40 -5.37
C TRP A 182 0.04 12.29 -4.66
N ARG A 183 1.37 12.29 -4.79
CA ARG A 183 2.24 11.28 -4.16
C ARG A 183 2.22 11.39 -2.63
N SER A 184 2.47 12.60 -2.13
CA SER A 184 2.46 12.88 -0.69
C SER A 184 1.06 12.72 -0.10
N PHE A 185 0.00 13.00 -0.87
CA PHE A 185 -1.37 12.76 -0.44
C PHE A 185 -1.64 11.27 -0.24
N GLU A 186 -1.29 10.43 -1.22
CA GLU A 186 -1.42 8.97 -1.13
C GLU A 186 -0.65 8.41 0.08
N GLU A 187 0.62 8.79 0.22
CA GLU A 187 1.48 8.37 1.33
C GLU A 187 0.90 8.79 2.69
N GLY A 188 0.47 10.03 2.79
CA GLY A 188 -0.14 10.56 4.00
C GLY A 188 -1.40 9.79 4.42
N CYS A 189 -2.25 9.43 3.47
CA CYS A 189 -3.44 8.62 3.74
C CYS A 189 -3.07 7.24 4.28
N MET A 190 -2.03 6.60 3.74
CA MET A 190 -1.57 5.30 4.21
C MET A 190 -0.93 5.39 5.60
N LEU A 191 -0.14 6.43 5.87
CA LEU A 191 0.46 6.69 7.18
C LEU A 191 -0.62 6.92 8.26
N ASP A 192 -1.66 7.70 7.97
CA ASP A 192 -2.81 7.87 8.89
C ASP A 192 -3.52 6.54 9.18
N GLU A 193 -3.58 5.62 8.21
CA GLU A 193 -4.13 4.29 8.44
C GLU A 193 -3.24 3.42 9.32
N ILE A 194 -1.94 3.37 9.00
CA ILE A 194 -0.95 2.62 9.79
C ILE A 194 -0.96 3.10 11.24
N SER A 195 -1.01 4.42 11.46
CA SER A 195 -1.03 5.02 12.79
C SER A 195 -2.31 4.75 13.59
N ARG A 196 -3.34 4.16 12.99
CA ARG A 196 -4.60 3.82 13.67
C ARG A 196 -4.83 2.33 13.82
N GLU A 197 -3.95 1.51 13.22
CA GLU A 197 -4.07 0.07 13.30
C GLU A 197 -3.48 -0.45 14.62
N SER A 198 -4.13 -1.46 15.20
CA SER A 198 -3.59 -2.15 16.37
C SER A 198 -2.51 -3.15 15.93
N LEU A 199 -1.25 -2.74 16.06
CA LEU A 199 -0.06 -3.51 15.70
C LEU A 199 0.71 -3.92 16.96
N VAL A 200 1.36 -5.07 16.93
CA VAL A 200 2.20 -5.54 18.04
C VAL A 200 3.42 -4.65 18.22
N ARG A 201 3.96 -4.11 17.12
CA ARG A 201 5.12 -3.20 17.11
C ARG A 201 4.70 -1.71 17.08
N GLU A 202 3.51 -1.38 17.57
CA GLU A 202 2.91 -0.05 17.49
C GLU A 202 3.87 1.07 17.92
N SER A 203 4.52 0.95 19.09
CA SER A 203 5.39 2.02 19.61
C SER A 203 6.52 2.41 18.64
N SER A 204 7.27 1.43 18.12
CA SER A 204 8.34 1.65 17.15
C SER A 204 7.80 2.16 15.81
N ILE A 205 6.68 1.62 15.36
CA ILE A 205 6.05 2.01 14.10
C ILE A 205 5.59 3.47 14.17
N GLN A 206 4.93 3.89 15.24
CA GLN A 206 4.48 5.28 15.43
C GLN A 206 5.65 6.26 15.48
N MET A 207 6.75 5.88 16.15
CA MET A 207 7.98 6.68 16.14
C MET A 207 8.48 6.86 14.71
N ASN A 208 8.60 5.77 13.94
CA ASN A 208 9.08 5.83 12.56
C ASN A 208 8.11 6.55 11.61
N VAL A 209 6.79 6.46 11.81
CA VAL A 209 5.80 7.26 11.06
C VAL A 209 6.06 8.76 11.28
N ASN A 210 6.19 9.19 12.53
CA ASN A 210 6.47 10.60 12.84
C ASN A 210 7.78 11.06 12.21
N THR A 211 8.83 10.24 12.32
CA THR A 211 10.13 10.54 11.70
C THR A 211 10.03 10.61 10.18
N PHE A 212 9.30 9.69 9.53
CA PHE A 212 9.09 9.68 8.08
C PHE A 212 8.38 10.95 7.61
N VAL A 213 7.28 11.33 8.28
CA VAL A 213 6.54 12.56 7.94
C VAL A 213 7.45 13.78 7.97
N ASN A 214 8.29 13.89 9.02
CA ASN A 214 9.19 15.04 9.19
C ASN A 214 10.38 15.03 8.22
N SER A 215 10.88 13.85 7.83
CA SER A 215 12.12 13.70 7.05
C SER A 215 11.91 13.56 5.54
N CYS A 216 10.74 13.10 5.12
CA CYS A 216 10.49 12.61 3.76
C CYS A 216 9.30 13.27 3.05
N MET A 217 8.36 13.88 3.76
CA MET A 217 7.17 14.47 3.13
C MET A 217 7.33 15.98 2.96
N PRO A 218 7.78 16.47 1.78
CA PRO A 218 7.96 17.90 1.56
C PRO A 218 6.67 18.68 1.78
N ILE A 219 6.81 19.90 2.30
CA ILE A 219 5.71 20.84 2.46
C ILE A 219 5.55 21.59 1.13
N GLU A 220 4.82 20.97 0.22
CA GLU A 220 4.30 21.66 -0.95
C GLU A 220 2.84 21.98 -0.67
N LYS A 221 2.52 23.26 -0.44
CA LYS A 221 1.15 23.72 -0.34
C LYS A 221 0.70 24.23 -1.71
N VAL A 222 -0.22 23.51 -2.31
CA VAL A 222 -0.82 23.85 -3.59
C VAL A 222 -2.28 24.27 -3.36
N SER A 223 -2.72 25.26 -4.12
CA SER A 223 -4.10 25.73 -4.05
C SER A 223 -5.07 24.66 -4.55
N LEU A 224 -6.04 24.29 -3.73
CA LEU A 224 -7.12 23.40 -4.12
C LEU A 224 -8.22 24.19 -4.86
N LYS A 225 -8.47 23.83 -6.11
CA LYS A 225 -9.52 24.42 -6.94
C LYS A 225 -10.32 23.33 -7.62
N LYS A 226 -11.64 23.53 -7.66
CA LYS A 226 -12.55 22.63 -8.35
C LYS A 226 -12.30 22.68 -9.86
N SER A 227 -12.12 21.52 -10.47
CA SER A 227 -12.02 21.37 -11.92
C SER A 227 -13.38 21.01 -12.54
N ASN A 228 -13.42 20.81 -13.86
CA ASN A 228 -14.58 20.29 -14.58
C ASN A 228 -14.72 18.75 -14.50
N SER A 229 -14.04 18.10 -13.54
CA SER A 229 -14.06 16.65 -13.38
C SER A 229 -15.47 16.10 -13.14
N LYS A 230 -15.71 14.90 -13.67
CA LYS A 230 -16.99 14.20 -13.53
C LYS A 230 -17.22 13.67 -12.11
N ILE A 231 -16.17 13.60 -11.27
CA ILE A 231 -16.25 13.12 -9.88
C ILE A 231 -17.32 13.87 -9.06
N TRP A 232 -17.49 15.16 -9.35
CA TRP A 232 -18.44 16.04 -8.67
C TRP A 232 -19.91 15.65 -8.87
N ARG A 233 -20.22 14.85 -9.90
CA ARG A 233 -21.57 14.33 -10.15
C ARG A 233 -21.95 13.19 -9.21
N HIS A 234 -20.95 12.51 -8.64
CA HIS A 234 -21.14 11.38 -7.75
C HIS A 234 -21.02 11.76 -6.28
N ALA A 235 -20.29 12.84 -5.99
CA ALA A 235 -19.98 13.30 -4.64
C ALA A 235 -21.21 13.27 -3.71
N SER A 236 -21.09 12.49 -2.63
CA SER A 236 -22.12 12.33 -1.61
C SER A 236 -21.52 12.49 -0.20
N ASN A 237 -22.40 12.53 0.80
CA ASN A 237 -22.02 12.56 2.22
C ASN A 237 -21.59 11.20 2.77
N ASP A 238 -21.49 10.14 1.96
CA ASP A 238 -20.91 8.86 2.37
C ASP A 238 -19.67 8.53 1.53
N ARG A 239 -19.16 7.29 1.62
CA ARG A 239 -18.05 6.81 0.78
C ARG A 239 -18.52 5.97 -0.41
N LYS A 240 -19.81 5.66 -0.51
CA LYS A 240 -20.39 4.85 -1.59
C LYS A 240 -20.33 5.56 -2.94
N TRP A 241 -20.20 6.89 -2.95
CA TRP A 241 -19.95 7.62 -4.20
C TRP A 241 -18.70 7.13 -4.93
N ILE A 242 -17.68 6.61 -4.23
CA ILE A 242 -16.48 6.03 -4.86
C ILE A 242 -16.88 4.85 -5.75
N SER A 243 -17.74 3.97 -5.25
CA SER A 243 -18.29 2.85 -6.03
C SER A 243 -19.13 3.34 -7.21
N SER A 244 -19.97 4.35 -7.01
CA SER A 244 -20.76 4.95 -8.09
C SER A 244 -19.88 5.53 -9.21
N PHE A 245 -18.83 6.27 -8.85
CA PHE A 245 -17.90 6.89 -9.79
C PHE A 245 -17.10 5.84 -10.56
N ILE A 246 -16.59 4.81 -9.89
CA ILE A 246 -15.87 3.69 -10.50
C ILE A 246 -16.72 2.94 -11.52
N ASN A 247 -18.00 2.78 -11.25
CA ASN A 247 -18.90 2.06 -12.15
C ASN A 247 -19.34 2.86 -13.37
N SER A 248 -19.10 4.18 -13.41
CA SER A 248 -19.62 5.07 -14.46
C SER A 248 -18.52 5.87 -15.14
N ASP A 249 -17.99 6.89 -14.46
CA ASP A 249 -17.19 7.95 -15.08
C ASP A 249 -15.68 7.85 -14.81
N CYS A 250 -15.23 6.97 -13.91
CA CYS A 250 -13.80 6.79 -13.62
C CYS A 250 -13.09 6.07 -14.77
N GLU A 251 -11.94 6.58 -15.19
CA GLU A 251 -10.99 5.81 -16.00
C GLU A 251 -10.25 4.83 -15.08
N LEU A 252 -10.33 3.53 -15.38
CA LEU A 252 -9.71 2.49 -14.56
C LEU A 252 -8.26 2.29 -14.99
N ASN A 253 -7.35 2.74 -14.14
CA ASN A 253 -5.91 2.49 -14.22
C ASN A 253 -5.34 2.34 -12.80
N PRO A 254 -4.14 1.76 -12.62
CA PRO A 254 -3.56 1.52 -11.30
C PRO A 254 -3.54 2.77 -10.42
N GLN A 255 -3.16 3.92 -10.98
CA GLN A 255 -2.95 5.15 -10.20
C GLN A 255 -4.27 5.75 -9.70
N ASN A 256 -5.31 5.76 -10.55
CA ASN A 256 -6.65 6.20 -10.14
C ASN A 256 -7.23 5.29 -9.05
N ILE A 257 -7.04 3.98 -9.16
CA ILE A 257 -7.49 3.02 -8.13
C ILE A 257 -6.79 3.26 -6.79
N LEU A 258 -5.48 3.48 -6.80
CA LEU A 258 -4.71 3.77 -5.57
C LEU A 258 -5.13 5.09 -4.93
N LEU A 259 -5.37 6.16 -5.72
CA LEU A 259 -5.85 7.45 -5.21
C LEU A 259 -7.27 7.37 -4.63
N LEU A 260 -8.14 6.56 -5.24
CA LEU A 260 -9.49 6.33 -4.73
C LEU A 260 -9.46 5.52 -3.41
N ASP A 261 -8.59 4.52 -3.28
CA ASP A 261 -8.41 3.82 -1.99
C ASP A 261 -7.80 4.73 -0.92
N ALA A 262 -6.81 5.56 -1.27
CA ALA A 262 -6.25 6.55 -0.34
C ALA A 262 -7.33 7.53 0.17
N THR A 263 -8.16 8.04 -0.74
CA THR A 263 -9.31 8.90 -0.40
C THR A 263 -10.30 8.17 0.51
N ARG A 264 -10.64 6.91 0.19
CA ARG A 264 -11.50 6.06 1.03
C ARG A 264 -10.92 5.86 2.42
N THR A 265 -9.62 5.62 2.53
CA THR A 265 -8.90 5.45 3.80
C THR A 265 -9.03 6.70 4.66
N LEU A 266 -8.68 7.85 4.11
CA LEU A 266 -8.72 9.10 4.88
C LEU A 266 -10.14 9.44 5.33
N TYR A 267 -11.14 9.19 4.47
CA TYR A 267 -12.55 9.35 4.79
C TYR A 267 -12.99 8.43 5.94
N LYS A 268 -12.62 7.14 5.90
CA LYS A 268 -12.94 6.14 6.94
C LYS A 268 -12.40 6.59 8.30
N ASN A 269 -11.17 7.09 8.32
CA ASN A 269 -10.45 7.40 9.54
C ASN A 269 -10.77 8.79 10.11
N ASN A 270 -11.30 9.70 9.27
CA ASN A 270 -11.58 11.09 9.64
C ASN A 270 -13.02 11.49 9.29
N PRO A 271 -14.04 10.92 9.96
CA PRO A 271 -15.45 11.14 9.62
C PRO A 271 -15.92 12.60 9.77
N LYS A 272 -15.18 13.41 10.53
CA LYS A 272 -15.44 14.85 10.76
C LYS A 272 -14.71 15.78 9.79
N MET A 273 -13.88 15.25 8.89
CA MET A 273 -13.13 16.04 7.92
C MET A 273 -14.08 16.76 6.96
N ASP A 274 -13.69 17.97 6.52
CA ASP A 274 -14.36 18.65 5.43
C ASP A 274 -14.20 17.86 4.12
N LYS A 275 -15.27 17.19 3.72
CA LYS A 275 -15.33 16.33 2.54
C LYS A 275 -15.11 17.11 1.25
N SER A 276 -15.40 18.41 1.24
CA SER A 276 -15.17 19.25 0.08
C SER A 276 -13.67 19.38 -0.21
N GLN A 277 -12.83 19.54 0.83
CA GLN A 277 -11.38 19.62 0.68
C GLN A 277 -10.79 18.30 0.18
N LEU A 278 -11.31 17.17 0.68
CA LEU A 278 -10.89 15.85 0.22
C LEU A 278 -11.23 15.62 -1.26
N LEU A 279 -12.45 16.00 -1.68
CA LEU A 279 -12.86 15.90 -3.08
C LEU A 279 -12.04 16.83 -3.98
N LEU A 280 -11.72 18.05 -3.52
CA LEU A 280 -10.84 18.97 -4.25
C LEU A 280 -9.42 18.38 -4.41
N GLN A 281 -8.88 17.76 -3.36
CA GLN A 281 -7.57 17.11 -3.41
C GLN A 281 -7.57 15.94 -4.39
N LEU A 282 -8.60 15.09 -4.36
CA LEU A 282 -8.70 13.96 -5.28
C LEU A 282 -8.90 14.42 -6.73
N ASP A 283 -9.79 15.39 -6.98
CA ASP A 283 -10.03 15.98 -8.30
C ASP A 283 -8.71 16.47 -8.93
N ARG A 284 -7.94 17.26 -8.18
CA ARG A 284 -6.61 17.70 -8.59
C ARG A 284 -5.66 16.53 -8.81
N SER A 285 -5.59 15.59 -7.86
CA SER A 285 -4.63 14.47 -7.93
C SER A 285 -4.88 13.60 -9.16
N MET A 286 -6.15 13.36 -9.53
CA MET A 286 -6.50 12.64 -10.75
C MET A 286 -6.16 13.43 -12.01
N ALA A 287 -6.30 14.77 -12.00
CA ALA A 287 -5.89 15.61 -13.11
C ALA A 287 -4.36 15.65 -13.29
N GLU A 288 -3.59 15.64 -12.20
CA GLU A 288 -2.11 15.59 -12.25
C GLU A 288 -1.57 14.29 -12.83
N VAL A 289 -2.27 13.18 -12.59
CA VAL A 289 -1.89 11.84 -13.07
C VAL A 289 -2.25 11.62 -14.54
N ALA A 290 -3.24 12.35 -15.06
CA ALA A 290 -3.67 12.24 -16.45
C ALA A 290 -2.78 12.99 -17.46
N CYS A 291 -1.86 13.83 -16.97
CA CYS A 291 -0.88 14.60 -17.74
C CYS A 291 0.45 13.85 -17.85
#